data_AF-A0A967E8K6-F1
#
_entry.id   AF-A0A967E8K6-F1
#
_cell.length_a   1.000
_cell.length_b   1.000
_cell.length_c   1.000
_cell.angle_alpha   90.00
_cell.angle_beta   90.00
_cell.angle_gamma   90.00
#
_symmetry.space_group_name_H-M   'P 1'
#
loop_
_entity.id
_entity.type
_entity.pdbx_description
1 polymer ?
#
loop_
_entity_poly.entity_id
_entity_poly.type
_entity_poly.pdbx_seq_one_letter_code
_entity_poly.pdbx_strand_id
1 'polypeptide(L)'
;MKHISMITIASGFALILNAVVLQAGPIDPSLHPHPEKLQMVHEAEHSVDQAWEVYHRAALGGTVASPDLQAQIEQHLHEARTLVSQAQEAADQGDSRKVERLVGEIKHHTAQAIAGSKEQKK
;
A
#
# COMPACT_ATOMS: atom_id res chain seq x y z
N MET A 1 47.50 53.21 -8.76
CA MET A 1 47.08 51.86 -8.33
C MET A 1 45.56 51.81 -8.25
N LYS A 2 45.00 50.70 -8.75
CA LYS A 2 43.59 50.26 -8.75
C LYS A 2 42.62 50.89 -9.76
N HIS A 3 42.48 50.12 -10.84
CA HIS A 3 41.42 50.03 -11.83
C HIS A 3 40.06 49.61 -11.20
N ILE A 4 38.94 49.85 -11.89
CA ILE A 4 38.15 48.84 -12.64
C ILE A 4 36.77 49.42 -13.02
N SER A 5 36.45 49.30 -14.31
CA SER A 5 35.17 49.59 -14.99
C SER A 5 34.03 48.64 -14.60
N MET A 6 32.77 49.07 -14.81
CA MET A 6 31.64 48.20 -15.24
C MET A 6 30.43 49.11 -15.58
N ILE A 7 30.15 49.42 -16.84
CA ILE A 7 29.39 48.66 -17.86
C ILE A 7 27.94 48.32 -17.46
N THR A 8 27.08 49.01 -18.21
CA THR A 8 25.64 49.01 -18.44
C THR A 8 24.99 47.65 -18.75
N ILE A 9 23.66 47.55 -18.52
CA ILE A 9 22.59 47.00 -19.41
C ILE A 9 21.61 46.08 -18.68
N ALA A 10 20.35 46.52 -18.69
CA ALA A 10 19.15 45.75 -18.42
C ALA A 10 18.98 44.62 -19.44
N SER A 11 18.64 43.42 -19.00
CA SER A 11 18.16 42.38 -19.92
C SER A 11 17.15 41.48 -19.22
N GLY A 12 15.94 41.43 -19.79
CA GLY A 12 14.81 40.66 -19.31
C GLY A 12 15.07 39.16 -19.35
N PHE A 13 14.58 38.48 -18.32
CA PHE A 13 14.63 37.03 -18.21
C PHE A 13 13.41 36.44 -18.93
N ALA A 14 13.62 35.85 -20.11
CA ALA A 14 12.64 35.00 -20.76
C ALA A 14 12.75 33.58 -20.18
N LEU A 15 11.72 33.14 -19.46
CA LEU A 15 11.62 31.77 -18.95
C LEU A 15 11.16 30.84 -20.09
N ILE A 16 12.10 30.09 -20.67
CA ILE A 16 11.79 28.99 -21.58
C ILE A 16 11.58 27.73 -20.73
N LEU A 17 10.32 27.37 -20.50
CA LEU A 17 9.93 26.09 -19.91
C LEU A 17 10.08 24.99 -20.97
N ASN A 18 11.19 24.26 -20.93
CA ASN A 18 11.34 23.02 -21.69
C ASN A 18 10.53 21.91 -21.00
N ALA A 19 9.41 21.51 -21.59
CA ALA A 19 8.70 20.30 -21.21
C ALA A 19 9.48 19.09 -21.75
N VAL A 20 10.27 18.43 -20.90
CA VAL A 20 10.79 17.10 -21.21
C VAL A 20 9.61 16.14 -21.19
N VAL A 21 9.12 15.77 -22.36
CA VAL A 21 8.22 14.62 -22.51
C VAL A 21 9.07 13.39 -22.24
N LEU A 22 8.98 12.85 -21.02
CA LEU A 22 9.49 11.53 -20.70
C LEU A 22 8.70 10.50 -21.50
N GLN A 23 9.23 10.12 -22.65
CA GLN A 23 8.76 8.97 -23.40
C GLN A 23 9.16 7.71 -22.61
N ALA A 24 8.23 7.15 -21.84
CA ALA A 24 8.41 5.86 -21.19
C ALA A 24 8.64 4.79 -22.25
N GLY A 25 9.73 4.02 -22.14
CA GLY A 25 10.02 2.89 -23.02
C GLY A 25 8.98 1.78 -22.88
N PRO A 26 8.93 0.82 -23.83
CA PRO A 26 8.05 -0.34 -23.73
C PRO A 26 8.31 -1.06 -22.39
N ILE A 27 7.22 -1.37 -21.67
CA ILE A 27 7.28 -2.11 -20.40
C ILE A 27 7.92 -3.46 -20.69
N ASP A 28 9.10 -3.70 -20.14
CA ASP A 28 9.78 -4.98 -20.25
C ASP A 28 9.03 -6.01 -19.38
N PRO A 29 8.34 -7.00 -19.97
CA PRO A 29 7.59 -7.99 -19.21
C PRO A 29 8.51 -8.91 -18.39
N SER A 30 9.83 -8.92 -18.67
CA SER A 30 10.80 -9.66 -17.87
C SER A 30 11.10 -9.05 -16.50
N LEU A 31 10.62 -7.83 -16.21
CA LEU A 31 10.73 -7.22 -14.88
C LEU A 31 9.88 -7.92 -13.80
N HIS A 32 8.87 -8.70 -14.18
CA HIS A 32 8.00 -9.40 -13.23
C HIS A 32 8.10 -10.92 -13.44
N PRO A 33 9.18 -11.56 -12.96
CA PRO A 33 9.44 -12.98 -13.21
C PRO A 33 8.40 -13.94 -12.59
N HIS A 34 7.43 -13.44 -11.81
CA HIS A 34 6.50 -14.24 -11.02
C HIS A 34 5.05 -13.68 -10.99
N PRO A 35 4.31 -13.71 -12.12
CA PRO A 35 2.93 -13.23 -12.18
C PRO A 35 2.00 -13.92 -11.18
N GLU A 36 2.26 -15.18 -10.84
CA GLU A 36 1.51 -15.95 -9.85
C GLU A 36 1.66 -15.41 -8.41
N LYS A 37 2.83 -14.85 -8.08
CA LYS A 37 3.07 -14.28 -6.73
C LYS A 37 2.38 -12.94 -6.58
N LEU A 38 2.43 -12.11 -7.62
CA LEU A 38 1.68 -10.85 -7.68
C LEU A 38 0.17 -11.10 -7.56
N GLN A 39 -0.36 -12.12 -8.23
CA GLN A 39 -1.76 -12.50 -8.09
C GLN A 39 -2.10 -12.91 -6.65
N MET A 40 -1.27 -13.73 -5.98
CA MET A 40 -1.52 -14.11 -4.59
C MET A 40 -1.53 -12.92 -3.63
N VAL A 41 -0.62 -11.96 -3.83
CA VAL A 41 -0.59 -10.73 -3.03
C VAL A 41 -1.86 -9.91 -3.26
N HIS A 42 -2.31 -9.79 -4.51
CA HIS A 42 -3.54 -9.07 -4.84
C HIS A 42 -4.79 -9.72 -4.22
N GLU A 43 -4.89 -11.05 -4.26
CA GLU A 43 -5.99 -11.78 -3.60
C GLU A 43 -5.95 -11.61 -2.06
N ALA A 44 -4.76 -11.56 -1.48
CA ALA A 44 -4.59 -11.30 -0.05
C ALA A 44 -5.00 -9.87 0.33
N GLU A 45 -4.61 -8.88 -0.47
CA GLU A 45 -5.05 -7.48 -0.32
C GLU A 45 -6.58 -7.36 -0.38
N HIS A 46 -7.22 -8.01 -1.37
CA HIS A 46 -8.67 -8.04 -1.47
C HIS A 46 -9.34 -8.66 -0.23
N SER A 47 -8.71 -9.67 0.37
CA SER A 47 -9.21 -10.28 1.61
C SER A 47 -9.16 -9.30 2.79
N VAL A 48 -8.17 -8.41 2.83
CA VAL A 48 -8.07 -7.33 3.83
C VAL A 48 -9.19 -6.33 3.66
N ASP A 49 -9.45 -5.90 2.42
CA ASP A 49 -10.57 -5.00 2.12
C ASP A 49 -11.91 -5.61 2.52
N GLN A 50 -12.13 -6.88 2.19
CA GLN A 50 -13.34 -7.59 2.61
C GLN A 50 -13.48 -7.67 4.13
N ALA A 51 -12.38 -7.91 4.87
CA ALA A 51 -12.40 -7.94 6.32
C ALA A 51 -12.75 -6.56 6.92
N TRP A 52 -12.22 -5.48 6.33
CA TRP A 52 -12.57 -4.10 6.67
C TRP A 52 -14.07 -3.83 6.48
N GLU A 53 -14.66 -4.28 5.37
CA GLU A 53 -16.08 -4.06 5.10
C GLU A 53 -17.00 -4.80 6.08
N VAL A 54 -16.64 -6.03 6.44
CA VAL A 54 -17.38 -6.81 7.45
C VAL A 54 -17.33 -6.10 8.81
N TYR A 55 -16.13 -5.66 9.23
CA TYR A 55 -15.95 -4.91 10.47
C TYR A 55 -16.71 -3.58 10.46
N HIS A 56 -16.56 -2.78 9.41
CA HIS A 56 -17.23 -1.48 9.27
C HIS A 56 -18.75 -1.61 9.40
N ARG A 57 -19.34 -2.63 8.76
CA ARG A 57 -20.78 -2.87 8.87
C ARG A 57 -21.21 -3.16 10.31
N ALA A 58 -20.45 -4.00 11.02
CA ALA A 58 -20.73 -4.32 12.42
C ALA A 58 -20.55 -3.10 13.34
N ALA A 59 -19.50 -2.31 13.12
CA ALA A 59 -19.22 -1.11 13.90
C ALA A 59 -20.29 -0.02 13.70
N LEU A 60 -20.68 0.26 12.45
CA LEU A 60 -21.76 1.21 12.13
C LEU A 60 -23.12 0.76 12.66
N GLY A 61 -23.37 -0.56 12.69
CA GLY A 61 -24.57 -1.14 13.30
C GLY A 61 -24.56 -1.12 14.82
N GLY A 62 -23.43 -0.77 15.46
CA GLY A 62 -23.25 -0.87 16.91
C GLY A 62 -23.32 -2.31 17.43
N THR A 63 -23.07 -3.31 16.59
CA THR A 63 -23.26 -4.74 16.91
C THR A 63 -22.00 -5.42 17.43
N VAL A 64 -20.82 -4.78 17.34
CA VAL A 64 -19.57 -5.33 17.88
C VAL A 64 -19.70 -5.55 19.39
N ALA A 65 -19.27 -6.73 19.86
CA ALA A 65 -19.59 -7.20 21.21
C ALA A 65 -19.08 -6.29 22.35
N SER A 66 -17.89 -5.71 22.19
CA SER A 66 -17.27 -4.84 23.21
C SER A 66 -16.20 -3.91 22.60
N PRO A 67 -15.84 -2.82 23.30
CA PRO A 67 -14.72 -1.97 22.90
C PRO A 67 -13.37 -2.71 22.84
N ASP A 68 -13.12 -3.64 23.76
CA ASP A 68 -11.87 -4.42 23.77
C ASP A 68 -11.78 -5.36 22.56
N LEU A 69 -12.91 -5.95 22.15
CA LEU A 69 -12.96 -6.76 20.94
C LEU A 69 -12.80 -5.88 19.69
N GLN A 70 -13.40 -4.69 19.69
CA GLN A 70 -13.22 -3.72 18.63
C GLN A 70 -11.74 -3.36 18.41
N ALA A 71 -11.01 -3.06 19.50
CA ALA A 71 -9.58 -2.76 19.42
C ALA A 71 -8.75 -3.94 18.89
N GLN A 72 -9.09 -5.17 19.26
CA GLN A 72 -8.43 -6.37 18.74
C GLN A 72 -8.69 -6.56 17.23
N ILE A 73 -9.93 -6.33 16.77
CA ILE A 73 -10.26 -6.39 15.34
C ILE A 73 -9.46 -5.34 14.57
N GLU A 74 -9.43 -4.10 15.06
CA GLU A 74 -8.66 -3.01 14.45
C GLU A 74 -7.15 -3.33 14.39
N GLN A 75 -6.60 -3.95 15.43
CA GLN A 75 -5.22 -4.42 15.43
C GLN A 75 -4.96 -5.46 14.32
N HIS A 76 -5.78 -6.51 14.23
CA HIS A 76 -5.63 -7.52 13.18
C HIS A 76 -5.72 -6.90 11.77
N LEU A 77 -6.65 -5.96 11.56
CA LEU A 77 -6.80 -5.28 10.27
C LEU A 77 -5.59 -4.40 9.93
N HIS A 78 -5.02 -3.72 10.92
CA HIS A 78 -3.81 -2.92 10.75
C HIS A 78 -2.57 -3.78 10.44
N GLU A 79 -2.39 -4.88 11.18
CA GLU A 79 -1.31 -5.85 10.96
C GLU A 79 -1.41 -6.46 9.57
N ALA A 80 -2.61 -6.89 9.15
CA ALA A 80 -2.84 -7.43 7.81
C ALA A 80 -2.45 -6.43 6.71
N ARG A 81 -2.81 -5.15 6.87
CA ARG A 81 -2.43 -4.10 5.90
C ARG A 81 -0.92 -3.89 5.83
N THR A 82 -0.24 -3.93 6.98
CA THR A 82 1.23 -3.84 7.03
C THR A 82 1.89 -5.02 6.30
N LEU A 83 1.34 -6.22 6.49
CA LEU A 83 1.83 -7.43 5.82
C LEU A 83 1.60 -7.39 4.31
N VAL A 84 0.50 -6.80 3.83
CA VAL A 84 0.27 -6.60 2.38
C VAL A 84 1.41 -5.80 1.75
N SER A 85 1.81 -4.67 2.35
CA SER A 85 2.93 -3.87 1.83
C SER A 85 4.24 -4.67 1.80
N GLN A 86 4.52 -5.46 2.84
CA GLN A 86 5.70 -6.33 2.87
C GLN A 86 5.64 -7.46 1.82
N ALA A 87 4.43 -7.94 1.51
CA ALA A 87 4.22 -8.99 0.52
C ALA A 87 4.38 -8.46 -0.90
N GLN A 88 3.92 -7.22 -1.15
CA GLN A 88 4.18 -6.48 -2.39
C GLN A 88 5.68 -6.30 -2.61
N GLU A 89 6.39 -5.78 -1.60
CA GLU A 89 7.86 -5.63 -1.67
C GLU A 89 8.58 -6.96 -1.91
N ALA A 90 8.13 -8.05 -1.27
CA ALA A 90 8.71 -9.38 -1.48
C ALA A 90 8.44 -9.91 -2.90
N ALA A 91 7.26 -9.64 -3.46
CA ALA A 91 6.92 -10.03 -4.83
C ALA A 91 7.74 -9.24 -5.85
N ASP A 92 7.94 -7.93 -5.64
CA ASP A 92 8.79 -7.08 -6.47
C ASP A 92 10.25 -7.54 -6.46
N GLN A 93 10.71 -8.10 -5.34
CA GLN A 93 12.05 -8.69 -5.18
C GLN A 93 12.15 -10.14 -5.69
N GLY A 94 11.04 -10.76 -6.11
CA GLY A 94 10.99 -12.16 -6.53
C GLY A 94 11.12 -13.19 -5.39
N ASP A 95 11.01 -12.77 -4.11
CA ASP A 95 11.09 -13.67 -2.96
C ASP A 95 9.77 -14.44 -2.74
N SER A 96 9.58 -15.44 -3.59
CA SER A 96 8.42 -16.31 -3.60
C SER A 96 8.08 -16.95 -2.25
N ARG A 97 9.09 -17.35 -1.47
CA ARG A 97 8.87 -17.99 -0.16
C ARG A 97 8.38 -16.99 0.87
N LYS A 98 8.94 -15.78 0.86
CA LYS A 98 8.49 -14.69 1.73
C LYS A 98 7.07 -14.26 1.38
N VAL A 99 6.72 -14.19 0.09
CA VAL A 99 5.34 -13.92 -0.36
C VAL A 99 4.36 -14.95 0.21
N GLU A 100 4.62 -16.25 0.06
CA GLU A 100 3.73 -17.30 0.53
C GLU A 100 3.49 -17.23 2.06
N ARG A 101 4.56 -17.00 2.82
CA ARG A 101 4.47 -16.84 4.28
C ARG A 101 3.61 -15.63 4.65
N LEU A 102 3.92 -14.46 4.08
CA LEU A 102 3.20 -13.22 4.36
C LEU A 102 1.72 -13.31 3.97
N VAL A 103 1.41 -13.93 2.83
CA VAL A 103 0.02 -14.21 2.41
C VAL A 103 -0.69 -15.12 3.42
N GLY A 104 -0.01 -16.13 3.96
CA GLY A 104 -0.55 -16.96 5.04
C GLY A 104 -0.88 -16.16 6.30
N GLU A 105 0.00 -15.26 6.72
CA GLU A 105 -0.21 -14.37 7.87
C GLU A 105 -1.37 -13.40 7.61
N ILE A 106 -1.45 -12.77 6.44
CA ILE A 106 -2.57 -11.90 6.05
C ILE A 106 -3.91 -12.65 6.16
N LYS A 107 -3.97 -13.88 5.65
CA LYS A 107 -5.18 -14.72 5.75
C LYS A 107 -5.56 -15.04 7.20
N HIS A 108 -4.58 -15.19 8.08
CA HIS A 108 -4.84 -15.42 9.50
C HIS A 108 -5.45 -14.18 10.18
N HIS A 109 -4.83 -13.01 10.03
CA HIS A 109 -5.34 -11.76 10.63
C HIS A 109 -6.73 -11.40 10.07
N THR A 110 -6.95 -11.54 8.76
CA THR A 110 -8.27 -11.28 8.15
C THR A 110 -9.35 -12.24 8.64
N ALA A 111 -9.03 -13.53 8.84
CA ALA A 111 -9.96 -14.49 9.43
C ALA A 111 -10.32 -14.11 10.89
N GLN A 112 -9.36 -13.69 11.70
CA GLN A 112 -9.59 -13.24 13.07
C GLN A 112 -10.45 -11.98 13.12
N ALA A 113 -10.15 -10.98 12.28
CA ALA A 113 -10.95 -9.76 12.17
C ALA A 113 -12.41 -10.04 11.76
N ILE A 114 -12.63 -10.93 10.78
CA ILE A 114 -13.97 -11.34 10.34
C ILE A 114 -14.70 -12.10 11.45
N ALA A 115 -14.04 -13.00 12.16
CA ALA A 115 -14.64 -13.76 13.25
C ALA A 115 -15.08 -12.83 14.39
N GLY A 116 -14.19 -11.94 14.85
CA GLY A 116 -14.51 -10.96 15.89
C GLY A 116 -15.65 -10.01 15.48
N SER A 117 -15.67 -9.58 14.21
CA SER A 117 -16.73 -8.70 13.70
C SER A 117 -18.12 -9.32 13.70
N LYS A 118 -18.20 -10.66 13.71
CA LYS A 118 -19.47 -11.41 13.77
C LYS A 118 -19.94 -11.69 15.20
N GLU A 119 -19.09 -11.44 16.19
CA GLU A 119 -19.47 -11.58 17.59
C GLU A 119 -20.37 -10.40 17.98
N GLN A 120 -21.61 -10.74 18.35
CA GLN A 120 -22.63 -9.76 18.66
C GLN A 120 -22.68 -9.45 20.15
N LYS A 121 -22.90 -8.18 20.46
CA LYS A 121 -23.22 -7.72 21.81
C LYS A 121 -24.46 -8.46 22.33
N LYS A 122 -24.35 -9.07 23.51
CA LYS A 122 -25.46 -9.73 24.21
C LYS A 122 -26.32 -8.74 24.97
#